data_AF-A0A968PYK1-F1
#
_entry.id   AF-A0A968PYK1-F1
#
_cell.length_a   1.000
_cell.length_b   1.000
_cell.length_c   1.000
_cell.angle_alpha   90.00
_cell.angle_beta   90.00
_cell.angle_gamma   90.00
#
_symmetry.space_group_name_H-M   'P 1'
#
loop_
_entity.id
_entity.type
_entity.pdbx_description
1 polymer ?
#
loop_
_entity_poly.entity_id
_entity_poly.type
_entity_poly.pdbx_seq_one_letter_code
_entity_poly.pdbx_strand_id
1 'polypeptide(L)'
;MNETLHQGVSDTLKYLISVVDSRLQPEEAKTQMMALQKLYPSLTIKLLWQEEAYDGSIHYNVLLQSAEVGTISLSIAAKNSLPWPLRGVQRSREQDFLKVNDMVFTVGDTVARLDFLWKEKPLTDRFIDECLIYEAIDEYHIDISDIELQEAINAFRVEHKLYQAQDTYLWLEDRGFTHEKLESLILEHTKVAKLRKHLTDSHVTSYFEQHFSDFESARVAQITFDDEISATEARELISSHTLGFTALLAQRVASAQTSLRGNGFKVLQRGQTSAEFGDIIFNASPGDILGPSKTENGYTLMQVLSFQPACLDEETITKIQQSLFKEWLAERRASAIVQWNWG
;
A
#
# COMPACT_ATOMS: atom_id res chain seq x y z
N MET A 1 -37.07 -45.51 16.95
CA MET A 1 -36.07 -44.62 17.58
C MET A 1 -35.05 -44.10 16.59
N ASN A 2 -34.36 -44.94 15.79
CA ASN A 2 -33.43 -44.45 14.75
C ASN A 2 -34.07 -43.54 13.67
N GLU A 3 -35.34 -43.80 13.31
CA GLU A 3 -36.05 -43.00 12.30
C GLU A 3 -36.27 -41.54 12.72
N THR A 4 -36.53 -41.28 14.01
CA THR A 4 -36.67 -39.93 14.57
C THR A 4 -35.36 -39.15 14.50
N LEU A 5 -34.21 -39.81 14.72
CA LEU A 5 -32.89 -39.19 14.59
C LEU A 5 -32.58 -38.86 13.12
N HIS A 6 -32.81 -39.80 12.20
CA HIS A 6 -32.59 -39.57 10.77
C HIS A 6 -33.44 -38.42 10.23
N GLN A 7 -34.71 -38.38 10.61
CA GLN A 7 -35.62 -37.30 10.22
C GLN A 7 -35.20 -35.97 10.86
N GLY A 8 -34.83 -35.97 12.15
CA GLY A 8 -34.32 -34.79 12.84
C GLY A 8 -33.06 -34.20 12.20
N VAL A 9 -32.11 -35.05 11.80
CA VAL A 9 -30.91 -34.65 11.05
C VAL A 9 -31.28 -34.04 9.69
N SER A 10 -32.16 -34.70 8.94
CA SER A 10 -32.61 -34.24 7.62
C SER A 10 -33.28 -32.87 7.68
N ASP A 11 -34.20 -32.68 8.62
CA ASP A 11 -34.92 -31.41 8.76
C ASP A 11 -34.03 -30.31 9.35
N THR A 12 -33.07 -30.65 10.21
CA THR A 12 -32.04 -29.70 10.65
C THR A 12 -31.14 -29.24 9.51
N LEU A 13 -30.75 -30.14 8.61
CA LEU A 13 -29.95 -29.79 7.44
C LEU A 13 -30.70 -28.84 6.51
N LYS A 14 -31.98 -29.13 6.22
CA LYS A 14 -32.84 -28.23 5.42
C LYS A 14 -32.99 -26.86 6.07
N TYR A 15 -33.19 -26.84 7.39
CA TYR A 15 -33.25 -25.61 8.16
C TYR A 15 -31.94 -24.81 8.02
N LEU A 16 -30.78 -25.44 8.22
CA LEU A 16 -29.47 -24.79 8.07
C LEU A 16 -29.26 -24.20 6.66
N ILE A 17 -29.66 -24.92 5.61
CA ILE A 17 -29.61 -24.41 4.23
C ILE A 17 -30.47 -23.14 4.09
N SER A 18 -31.70 -23.17 4.60
CA SER A 18 -32.61 -22.01 4.52
C SER A 18 -32.09 -20.76 5.25
N VAL A 19 -31.41 -20.94 6.39
CA VAL A 19 -30.79 -19.86 7.17
C VAL A 19 -29.69 -19.16 6.36
N VAL A 20 -28.84 -19.94 5.69
CA VAL A 20 -27.76 -19.42 4.84
C VAL A 20 -28.31 -18.75 3.59
N ASP A 21 -29.24 -19.40 2.89
CA ASP A 21 -29.84 -18.86 1.66
C ASP A 21 -30.60 -17.55 1.91
N SER A 22 -31.26 -17.45 3.07
CA SER A 22 -32.04 -16.27 3.47
C SER A 22 -31.21 -15.22 4.23
N ARG A 23 -29.91 -15.48 4.48
CA ARG A 23 -29.00 -14.61 5.25
C ARG A 23 -29.59 -14.13 6.58
N LEU A 24 -30.24 -15.02 7.32
CA LEU A 24 -30.91 -14.65 8.57
C LEU A 24 -29.90 -14.15 9.60
N GLN A 25 -30.32 -13.20 10.43
CA GLN A 25 -29.56 -12.74 11.58
C GLN A 25 -29.68 -13.72 12.77
N PRO A 26 -28.74 -13.71 13.73
CA PRO A 26 -28.66 -14.77 14.74
C PRO A 26 -29.92 -14.90 15.61
N GLU A 27 -30.54 -13.78 15.96
CA GLU A 27 -31.77 -13.74 16.76
C GLU A 27 -32.98 -14.29 15.99
N GLU A 28 -33.05 -14.04 14.68
CA GLU A 28 -34.09 -14.56 13.80
C GLU A 28 -33.93 -16.06 13.60
N ALA A 29 -32.71 -16.52 13.32
CA ALA A 29 -32.38 -17.93 13.20
C ALA A 29 -32.71 -18.67 14.51
N LYS A 30 -32.28 -18.15 15.66
CA LYS A 30 -32.61 -18.73 16.97
C LYS A 30 -34.11 -18.84 17.22
N THR A 31 -34.89 -17.84 16.79
CA THR A 31 -36.35 -17.86 16.90
C THR A 31 -36.97 -18.95 16.02
N GLN A 32 -36.54 -19.07 14.76
CA GLN A 32 -37.05 -20.10 13.84
C GLN A 32 -36.66 -21.51 14.29
N MET A 33 -35.48 -21.70 14.88
CA MET A 33 -35.02 -22.98 15.42
C MET A 33 -35.96 -23.57 16.49
N MET A 34 -36.70 -22.73 17.22
CA MET A 34 -37.63 -23.20 18.27
C MET A 34 -38.73 -24.12 17.72
N ALA A 35 -39.15 -23.93 16.47
CA ALA A 35 -40.12 -24.82 15.82
C ALA A 35 -39.54 -26.23 15.64
N LEU A 36 -38.26 -26.32 15.24
CA LEU A 36 -37.54 -27.57 15.06
C LEU A 36 -37.32 -28.30 16.39
N GLN A 37 -36.95 -27.56 17.45
CA GLN A 37 -36.80 -28.09 18.81
C GLN A 37 -38.12 -28.68 19.36
N LYS A 38 -39.26 -28.02 19.08
CA LYS A 38 -40.59 -28.52 19.46
C LYS A 38 -41.00 -29.78 18.69
N LEU A 39 -40.59 -29.89 17.43
CA LEU A 39 -40.89 -31.04 16.58
C LEU A 39 -40.13 -32.30 17.03
N TYR A 40 -38.93 -32.12 17.58
CA TYR A 40 -38.06 -33.21 18.04
C TYR A 40 -37.68 -33.07 19.53
N PRO A 41 -38.63 -33.20 20.46
CA PRO A 41 -38.38 -32.98 21.89
C PRO A 41 -37.42 -34.02 22.52
N SER A 42 -37.23 -35.16 21.86
CA SER A 42 -36.27 -36.19 22.26
C SER A 42 -34.83 -35.87 21.85
N LEU A 43 -34.60 -34.85 21.01
CA LEU A 43 -33.28 -34.40 20.59
C LEU A 43 -32.96 -33.06 21.25
N THR A 44 -31.76 -32.93 21.81
CA THR A 44 -31.26 -31.60 22.22
C THR A 44 -30.66 -30.92 21.00
N ILE A 45 -31.34 -29.92 20.45
CA ILE A 45 -30.91 -29.18 19.26
C ILE A 45 -30.41 -27.80 19.69
N LYS A 46 -29.14 -27.48 19.42
CA LYS A 46 -28.53 -26.17 19.75
C LYS A 46 -27.98 -25.51 18.51
N LEU A 47 -28.39 -24.27 18.27
CA LEU A 47 -27.82 -23.40 17.24
C LEU A 47 -26.60 -22.67 17.82
N LEU A 48 -25.51 -22.66 17.05
CA LEU A 48 -24.30 -21.90 17.28
C LEU A 48 -24.08 -21.00 16.08
N TRP A 49 -23.56 -19.80 16.30
CA TRP A 49 -23.18 -18.89 15.23
C TRP A 49 -21.88 -18.17 15.55
N GLN A 50 -21.24 -17.68 14.49
CA GLN A 50 -20.06 -16.81 14.57
C GLN A 50 -20.09 -15.81 13.41
N GLU A 51 -19.66 -14.59 13.69
CA GLU A 51 -19.42 -13.54 12.71
C GLU A 51 -17.94 -13.50 12.33
N GLU A 52 -17.66 -13.41 11.03
CA GLU A 52 -16.30 -13.33 10.48
C GLU A 52 -15.77 -11.89 10.57
N ALA A 53 -14.59 -11.72 11.16
CA ALA A 53 -14.00 -10.40 11.38
C ALA A 53 -13.55 -9.70 10.08
N TYR A 54 -13.30 -10.47 9.01
CA TYR A 54 -12.82 -9.93 7.73
C TYR A 54 -13.94 -9.39 6.83
N ASP A 55 -15.09 -10.07 6.78
CA ASP A 55 -16.18 -9.73 5.86
C ASP A 55 -17.57 -9.59 6.52
N GLY A 56 -17.65 -9.72 7.85
CA GLY A 56 -18.89 -9.64 8.62
C GLY A 56 -19.88 -10.77 8.34
N SER A 57 -19.47 -11.83 7.62
CA SER A 57 -20.38 -12.93 7.29
C SER A 57 -20.67 -13.81 8.51
N ILE A 58 -21.91 -14.30 8.62
CA ILE A 58 -22.35 -15.11 9.76
C ILE A 58 -22.43 -16.58 9.35
N HIS A 59 -21.80 -17.44 10.13
CA HIS A 59 -21.81 -18.88 9.95
C HIS A 59 -22.65 -19.57 11.02
N TYR A 60 -23.37 -20.62 10.62
CA TYR A 60 -24.27 -21.36 11.50
C TYR A 60 -23.89 -22.83 11.60
N ASN A 61 -23.92 -23.35 12.83
CA ASN A 61 -23.73 -24.76 13.14
C ASN A 61 -24.85 -25.24 14.07
N VAL A 62 -25.30 -26.48 13.88
CA VAL A 62 -26.28 -27.09 14.77
C VAL A 62 -25.70 -28.35 15.41
N LEU A 63 -25.78 -28.41 16.74
CA LEU A 63 -25.51 -29.61 17.51
C LEU A 63 -26.83 -30.33 17.80
N LEU A 64 -26.94 -31.57 17.35
CA LEU A 64 -28.02 -32.49 17.69
C LEU A 64 -27.48 -33.53 18.67
N GLN A 65 -27.99 -33.56 19.89
CA GLN A 65 -27.60 -34.58 20.88
C GLN A 65 -28.72 -35.59 21.05
N SER A 66 -28.37 -36.87 20.86
CA SER A 66 -29.21 -38.04 21.13
C SER A 66 -28.54 -38.90 22.19
N ALA A 67 -29.32 -39.39 23.15
CA ALA A 67 -28.81 -40.28 24.19
C ALA A 67 -28.30 -41.63 23.64
N GLU A 68 -28.74 -42.04 22.46
CA GLU A 68 -28.42 -43.34 21.84
C GLU A 68 -27.15 -43.30 20.97
N VAL A 69 -26.96 -42.22 20.21
CA VAL A 69 -25.93 -42.13 19.15
C VAL A 69 -24.87 -41.08 19.47
N GLY A 70 -25.10 -40.24 20.49
CA GLY A 70 -24.20 -39.17 20.89
C GLY A 70 -24.55 -37.83 20.23
N THR A 71 -23.54 -36.99 20.00
CA THR A 71 -23.72 -35.65 19.42
C THR A 71 -23.34 -35.65 17.95
N ILE A 72 -24.25 -35.18 17.10
CA ILE A 72 -24.03 -34.92 15.67
C ILE A 72 -23.87 -33.41 15.50
N SER A 73 -22.82 -32.99 14.78
CA SER A 73 -22.62 -31.61 14.37
C SER A 73 -22.94 -31.46 12.89
N LEU A 74 -23.80 -30.52 12.54
CA LEU A 74 -24.13 -30.17 11.16
C LEU A 74 -23.72 -28.73 10.89
N SER A 75 -22.81 -28.53 9.95
CA SER A 75 -22.31 -27.21 9.59
C SER A 75 -22.45 -26.97 8.10
N ILE A 76 -22.87 -25.76 7.75
CA ILE A 76 -22.93 -25.30 6.36
C ILE A 76 -22.22 -23.94 6.29
N ALA A 77 -21.51 -23.73 5.18
CA ALA A 77 -20.85 -22.48 4.88
C ALA A 77 -21.39 -21.95 3.55
N ALA A 78 -21.37 -20.63 3.37
CA ALA A 78 -21.69 -20.02 2.09
C ALA A 78 -20.75 -20.54 0.98
N LYS A 79 -21.15 -20.37 -0.28
CA LYS A 79 -20.32 -20.74 -1.44
C LYS A 79 -18.96 -20.04 -1.32
N ASN A 80 -17.87 -20.83 -1.40
CA ASN A 80 -16.48 -20.40 -1.21
C ASN A 80 -16.04 -20.14 0.25
N SER A 81 -16.81 -20.55 1.27
CA SER A 81 -16.43 -20.49 2.69
C SER A 81 -16.21 -21.89 3.29
N LEU A 82 -15.38 -21.99 4.32
CA LEU A 82 -15.15 -23.22 5.09
C LEU A 82 -16.14 -23.36 6.28
N PRO A 83 -16.71 -24.54 6.56
CA PRO A 83 -17.50 -24.76 7.77
C PRO A 83 -16.69 -24.63 9.06
N TRP A 84 -17.31 -24.06 10.10
CA TRP A 84 -16.71 -23.81 11.42
C TRP A 84 -15.90 -24.97 12.02
N PRO A 85 -16.32 -26.25 11.97
CA PRO A 85 -15.53 -27.35 12.54
C PRO A 85 -14.17 -27.57 11.85
N LEU A 86 -13.97 -27.02 10.66
CA LEU A 86 -12.70 -27.02 9.94
C LEU A 86 -11.89 -25.73 10.19
N ARG A 87 -12.46 -24.74 10.87
CA ARG A 87 -11.83 -23.46 11.21
C ARG A 87 -11.35 -23.51 12.66
N GLY A 88 -10.09 -23.88 12.86
CA GLY A 88 -9.49 -24.19 14.16
C GLY A 88 -8.73 -25.51 14.17
N VAL A 89 -9.02 -26.40 13.21
CA VAL A 89 -8.00 -27.33 12.69
C VAL A 89 -7.01 -26.44 11.94
N GLN A 90 -6.02 -25.89 12.65
CA GLN A 90 -4.91 -25.18 12.01
C GLN A 90 -4.40 -26.09 10.91
N ARG A 91 -4.66 -25.74 9.65
CA ARG A 91 -4.11 -26.50 8.54
C ARG A 91 -2.60 -26.40 8.71
N SER A 92 -1.92 -27.52 8.90
CA SER A 92 -0.45 -27.53 8.89
C SER A 92 0.09 -26.82 7.64
N ARG A 93 -0.66 -26.86 6.51
CA ARG A 93 -0.37 -26.12 5.27
C ARG A 93 -0.57 -24.59 5.29
N GLU A 94 -1.31 -24.03 6.25
CA GLU A 94 -1.38 -22.56 6.44
C GLU A 94 -0.22 -22.05 7.30
N GLN A 95 0.49 -22.96 7.99
CA GLN A 95 1.81 -22.65 8.51
C GLN A 95 2.87 -22.79 7.43
N ASP A 96 2.74 -23.63 6.40
CA ASP A 96 3.71 -23.71 5.31
C ASP A 96 3.83 -22.37 4.55
N PHE A 97 4.82 -21.56 4.89
CA PHE A 97 5.19 -20.35 4.17
C PHE A 97 5.87 -20.66 2.84
N LEU A 98 6.77 -21.65 2.85
CA LEU A 98 7.53 -22.06 1.68
C LEU A 98 7.84 -23.55 1.77
N LYS A 99 7.64 -24.30 0.68
CA LYS A 99 8.10 -25.69 0.59
C LYS A 99 9.13 -25.81 -0.53
N VAL A 100 10.32 -26.33 -0.21
CA VAL A 100 11.38 -26.63 -1.18
C VAL A 100 11.74 -28.11 -1.04
N ASN A 101 11.41 -28.91 -2.06
CA ASN A 101 11.46 -30.38 -2.01
C ASN A 101 10.63 -30.90 -0.83
N ASP A 102 11.24 -31.66 0.09
CA ASP A 102 10.59 -32.18 1.29
C ASP A 102 10.75 -31.25 2.51
N MET A 103 11.46 -30.12 2.37
CA MET A 103 11.59 -29.15 3.44
C MET A 103 10.41 -28.19 3.42
N VAL A 104 9.62 -28.23 4.49
CA VAL A 104 8.55 -27.27 4.75
C VAL A 104 9.10 -26.19 5.68
N PHE A 105 8.86 -24.95 5.32
CA PHE A 105 9.24 -23.77 6.07
C PHE A 105 7.98 -23.09 6.58
N THR A 106 7.85 -22.93 7.90
CA THR A 106 6.60 -22.43 8.47
C THR A 106 6.56 -20.90 8.60
N VAL A 107 5.38 -20.29 8.76
CA VAL A 107 5.22 -18.88 9.10
C VAL A 107 5.96 -18.57 10.41
N GLY A 108 5.88 -19.47 11.40
CA GLY A 108 6.64 -19.33 12.64
C GLY A 108 8.16 -19.32 12.41
N ASP A 109 8.66 -20.23 11.56
CA ASP A 109 10.08 -20.23 11.17
C ASP A 109 10.47 -18.97 10.39
N THR A 110 9.58 -18.47 9.53
CA THR A 110 9.76 -17.23 8.78
C THR A 110 9.87 -16.06 9.72
N VAL A 111 8.93 -15.86 10.64
CA VAL A 111 8.99 -14.74 11.59
C VAL A 111 10.24 -14.87 12.48
N ALA A 112 10.60 -16.08 12.93
CA ALA A 112 11.83 -16.32 13.69
C ALA A 112 13.11 -15.98 12.91
N ARG A 113 13.17 -16.27 11.60
CA ARG A 113 14.31 -15.92 10.75
C ARG A 113 14.30 -14.47 10.28
N LEU A 114 13.14 -13.83 10.23
CA LEU A 114 12.98 -12.43 9.89
C LEU A 114 13.07 -11.50 11.11
N ASP A 115 13.36 -12.03 12.31
CA ASP A 115 13.53 -11.26 13.54
C ASP A 115 14.55 -10.10 13.38
N PHE A 116 15.58 -10.28 12.55
CA PHE A 116 16.55 -9.22 12.25
C PHE A 116 15.92 -8.02 11.54
N LEU A 117 14.83 -8.20 10.77
CA LEU A 117 14.13 -7.11 10.10
C LEU A 117 13.44 -6.18 11.10
N TRP A 118 13.16 -6.62 12.34
CA TRP A 118 12.64 -5.73 13.37
C TRP A 118 13.68 -4.77 13.94
N LYS A 119 14.97 -5.03 13.69
CA LYS A 119 16.05 -4.06 13.95
C LYS A 119 16.11 -2.99 12.87
N GLU A 120 15.50 -3.24 11.71
CA GLU A 120 15.35 -2.26 10.63
C GLU A 120 14.17 -1.34 10.94
N LYS A 121 14.48 -0.24 11.63
CA LYS A 121 13.52 0.82 11.96
C LYS A 121 12.58 1.21 10.80
N PRO A 122 13.02 1.32 9.53
CA PRO A 122 12.11 1.68 8.43
C PRO A 122 10.97 0.68 8.20
N LEU A 123 11.21 -0.62 8.41
CA LEU A 123 10.18 -1.64 8.21
C LEU A 123 9.19 -1.64 9.37
N THR A 124 9.70 -1.55 10.60
CA THR A 124 8.88 -1.46 11.81
C THR A 124 7.98 -0.22 11.79
N ASP A 125 8.56 0.94 11.44
CA ASP A 125 7.83 2.21 11.31
C ASP A 125 6.70 2.09 10.28
N ARG A 126 6.91 1.38 9.17
CA ARG A 126 5.88 1.18 8.14
C ARG A 126 4.65 0.40 8.64
N PHE A 127 4.85 -0.66 9.42
CA PHE A 127 3.71 -1.42 9.98
C PHE A 127 2.93 -0.58 10.99
N ILE A 128 3.64 0.18 11.82
CA ILE A 128 3.00 1.09 12.77
C ILE A 128 2.21 2.16 12.01
N ASP A 129 2.79 2.73 10.96
CA ASP A 129 2.11 3.72 10.11
C ASP A 129 0.85 3.16 9.47
N GLU A 130 0.89 1.93 8.93
CA GLU A 130 -0.31 1.27 8.39
C GLU A 130 -1.42 1.16 9.46
N CYS A 131 -1.11 0.74 10.68
CA CYS A 131 -2.09 0.70 11.78
C CYS A 131 -2.66 2.09 12.11
N LEU A 132 -1.81 3.10 12.23
CA LEU A 132 -2.22 4.48 12.55
C LEU A 132 -3.06 5.10 11.44
N ILE A 133 -2.78 4.74 10.18
CA ILE A 133 -3.56 5.19 9.02
C ILE A 133 -4.96 4.58 9.05
N TYR A 134 -5.09 3.28 9.32
CA TYR A 134 -6.40 2.64 9.41
C TYR A 134 -7.21 3.18 10.59
N GLU A 135 -6.58 3.35 11.75
CA GLU A 135 -7.20 4.00 12.91
C GLU A 135 -7.71 5.40 12.54
N ALA A 136 -6.91 6.21 11.84
CA ALA A 136 -7.32 7.55 11.42
C ALA A 136 -8.41 7.53 10.35
N ILE A 137 -8.39 6.60 9.40
CA ILE A 137 -9.47 6.42 8.42
C ILE A 137 -10.81 6.22 9.16
N ASP A 138 -10.81 5.38 10.19
CA ASP A 138 -12.00 5.11 11.00
C ASP A 138 -12.39 6.31 11.86
N GLU A 139 -11.41 6.95 12.54
CA GLU A 139 -11.60 8.12 13.41
C GLU A 139 -12.20 9.32 12.65
N TYR A 140 -11.69 9.61 11.45
CA TYR A 140 -12.18 10.70 10.61
C TYR A 140 -13.33 10.28 9.67
N HIS A 141 -13.80 9.02 9.78
CA HIS A 141 -14.87 8.45 8.96
C HIS A 141 -14.65 8.66 7.46
N ILE A 142 -13.43 8.37 6.99
CA ILE A 142 -13.05 8.50 5.58
C ILE A 142 -13.68 7.36 4.78
N ASP A 143 -14.72 7.69 4.03
CA ASP A 143 -15.37 6.78 3.10
C ASP A 143 -15.22 7.22 1.64
N ILE A 144 -15.30 6.25 0.73
CA ILE A 144 -15.19 6.45 -0.72
C ILE A 144 -16.50 6.02 -1.36
N SER A 145 -17.15 6.96 -2.04
CA SER A 145 -18.34 6.66 -2.83
C SER A 145 -18.01 5.81 -4.06
N ASP A 146 -18.99 5.09 -4.58
CA ASP A 146 -18.84 4.30 -5.82
C ASP A 146 -18.33 5.14 -7.01
N ILE A 147 -18.72 6.43 -7.05
CA ILE A 147 -18.29 7.37 -8.10
C ILE A 147 -16.78 7.66 -7.95
N GLU A 148 -16.33 7.99 -6.74
CA GLU A 148 -14.92 8.25 -6.46
C GLU A 148 -14.06 7.00 -6.72
N LEU A 149 -14.56 5.81 -6.35
CA LEU A 149 -13.89 4.55 -6.61
C LEU A 149 -13.77 4.27 -8.12
N GLN A 150 -14.84 4.51 -8.87
CA GLN A 150 -14.84 4.32 -10.31
C GLN A 150 -13.88 5.30 -11.03
N GLU A 151 -13.81 6.54 -10.56
CA GLU A 151 -12.82 7.53 -11.03
C GLU A 151 -11.39 7.09 -10.73
N ALA A 152 -11.13 6.59 -9.52
CA ALA A 152 -9.82 6.06 -9.14
C ALA A 152 -9.41 4.84 -9.99
N ILE A 153 -10.34 3.92 -10.27
CA ILE A 153 -10.12 2.77 -11.17
C ILE A 153 -9.79 3.26 -12.58
N ASN A 154 -10.50 4.27 -13.09
CA ASN A 154 -10.23 4.82 -14.40
C ASN A 154 -8.86 5.50 -14.46
N ALA A 155 -8.49 6.28 -13.44
CA ALA A 155 -7.18 6.91 -13.34
C ALA A 155 -6.06 5.86 -13.32
N PHE A 156 -6.21 4.80 -12.51
CA PHE A 156 -5.29 3.66 -12.47
C PHE A 156 -5.12 3.02 -13.85
N ARG A 157 -6.23 2.78 -14.57
CA ARG A 157 -6.18 2.22 -15.92
C ARG A 157 -5.44 3.12 -16.90
N VAL A 158 -5.65 4.44 -16.83
CA VAL A 158 -4.94 5.40 -17.69
C VAL A 158 -3.44 5.39 -17.41
N GLU A 159 -3.04 5.44 -16.13
CA GLU A 159 -1.64 5.41 -15.70
C GLU A 159 -0.93 4.13 -16.18
N HIS A 160 -1.61 2.98 -16.10
CA HIS A 160 -1.11 1.70 -16.55
C HIS A 160 -1.34 1.39 -18.03
N LYS A 161 -1.88 2.34 -18.81
CA LYS A 161 -2.20 2.21 -20.25
C LYS A 161 -3.19 1.08 -20.58
N LEU A 162 -4.09 0.77 -19.65
CA LEU A 162 -5.11 -0.27 -19.73
C LEU A 162 -6.43 0.27 -20.31
N TYR A 163 -6.35 0.83 -21.52
CA TYR A 163 -7.46 1.55 -22.13
C TYR A 163 -8.64 0.63 -22.51
N GLN A 164 -8.38 -0.62 -22.86
CA GLN A 164 -9.42 -1.60 -23.16
C GLN A 164 -9.67 -2.54 -21.96
N ALA A 165 -10.89 -3.09 -21.90
CA ALA A 165 -11.23 -4.09 -20.88
C ALA A 165 -10.35 -5.34 -20.98
N GLN A 166 -10.00 -5.74 -22.22
CA GLN A 166 -9.12 -6.88 -22.46
C GLN A 166 -7.70 -6.65 -21.90
N ASP A 167 -7.15 -5.45 -22.03
CA ASP A 167 -5.83 -5.10 -21.47
C ASP A 167 -5.83 -5.23 -19.95
N THR A 168 -6.92 -4.78 -19.33
CA THR A 168 -7.10 -4.88 -17.87
C THR A 168 -7.18 -6.35 -17.42
N TYR A 169 -7.91 -7.20 -18.16
CA TYR A 169 -8.00 -8.63 -17.87
C TYR A 169 -6.63 -9.32 -17.97
N LEU A 170 -5.87 -9.08 -19.06
CA LEU A 170 -4.54 -9.67 -19.23
C LEU A 170 -3.55 -9.20 -18.16
N TRP A 171 -3.63 -7.92 -17.77
CA TRP A 171 -2.79 -7.36 -16.71
C TRP A 171 -3.07 -8.00 -15.34
N LEU A 172 -4.35 -8.30 -15.07
CA LEU A 172 -4.80 -9.00 -13.86
C LEU A 172 -4.36 -10.46 -13.86
N GLU A 173 -4.52 -11.16 -14.98
CA GLU A 173 -4.10 -12.56 -15.15
C GLU A 173 -2.59 -12.73 -14.95
N ASP A 174 -1.78 -11.87 -15.56
CA ASP A 174 -0.32 -11.81 -15.41
C ASP A 174 0.13 -11.65 -13.95
N ARG A 175 -0.67 -10.96 -13.13
CA ARG A 175 -0.39 -10.70 -11.71
C ARG A 175 -1.13 -11.64 -10.75
N GLY A 176 -1.96 -12.55 -11.27
CA GLY A 176 -2.78 -13.44 -10.46
C GLY A 176 -3.82 -12.70 -9.60
N PHE A 177 -4.30 -11.54 -10.05
CA PHE A 177 -5.30 -10.75 -9.33
C PHE A 177 -6.70 -10.96 -9.91
N THR A 178 -7.70 -10.95 -9.03
CA THR A 178 -9.11 -10.84 -9.45
C THR A 178 -9.51 -9.37 -9.58
N HIS A 179 -10.62 -9.10 -10.26
CA HIS A 179 -11.17 -7.75 -10.34
C HIS A 179 -11.52 -7.19 -8.95
N GLU A 180 -12.16 -8.01 -8.10
CA GLU A 180 -12.49 -7.68 -6.71
C GLU A 180 -11.24 -7.33 -5.89
N LYS A 181 -10.12 -8.04 -6.12
CA LYS A 181 -8.86 -7.75 -5.43
C LYS A 181 -8.28 -6.41 -5.89
N LEU A 182 -8.32 -6.11 -7.18
CA LEU A 182 -7.88 -4.82 -7.70
C LEU A 182 -8.73 -3.68 -7.14
N GLU A 183 -10.05 -3.84 -7.14
CA GLU A 183 -10.98 -2.85 -6.59
C GLU A 183 -10.70 -2.59 -5.11
N SER A 184 -10.50 -3.64 -4.32
CA SER A 184 -10.14 -3.52 -2.90
C SER A 184 -8.82 -2.76 -2.68
N LEU A 185 -7.80 -3.05 -3.49
CA LEU A 185 -6.51 -2.35 -3.41
C LEU A 185 -6.64 -0.88 -3.77
N ILE A 186 -7.38 -0.57 -4.83
CA ILE A 186 -7.60 0.82 -5.27
C ILE A 186 -8.43 1.56 -4.22
N LEU A 187 -9.44 0.93 -3.63
CA LEU A 187 -10.23 1.49 -2.54
C LEU A 187 -9.35 1.86 -1.34
N GLU A 188 -8.49 0.94 -0.87
CA GLU A 188 -7.54 1.18 0.22
C GLU A 188 -6.62 2.36 -0.11
N HIS A 189 -5.97 2.36 -1.27
CA HIS A 189 -5.10 3.45 -1.71
C HIS A 189 -5.84 4.80 -1.79
N THR A 190 -7.10 4.80 -2.25
CA THR A 190 -7.91 6.01 -2.37
C THR A 190 -8.32 6.55 -1.01
N LYS A 191 -8.66 5.68 -0.04
CA LYS A 191 -8.93 6.08 1.34
C LYS A 191 -7.71 6.77 1.98
N VAL A 192 -6.51 6.20 1.82
CA VAL A 192 -5.28 6.81 2.35
C VAL A 192 -5.00 8.16 1.69
N ALA A 193 -5.18 8.27 0.36
CA ALA A 193 -5.01 9.53 -0.35
C ALA A 193 -6.01 10.60 0.12
N LYS A 194 -7.28 10.22 0.34
CA LYS A 194 -8.34 11.11 0.83
C LYS A 194 -8.08 11.55 2.26
N LEU A 195 -7.67 10.64 3.15
CA LEU A 195 -7.24 10.97 4.51
C LEU A 195 -6.09 11.97 4.50
N ARG A 196 -5.03 11.70 3.71
CA ARG A 196 -3.89 12.61 3.59
C ARG A 196 -4.34 14.00 3.19
N LYS A 197 -5.19 14.10 2.16
CA LYS A 197 -5.74 15.38 1.70
C LYS A 197 -6.53 16.08 2.80
N HIS A 198 -7.43 15.35 3.47
CA HIS A 198 -8.22 15.87 4.59
C HIS A 198 -7.38 16.49 5.71
N LEU A 199 -6.28 15.82 6.09
CA LEU A 199 -5.39 16.29 7.17
C LEU A 199 -4.52 17.47 6.76
N THR A 200 -4.18 17.59 5.48
CA THR A 200 -3.10 18.50 5.04
C THR A 200 -3.59 19.74 4.29
N ASP A 201 -4.77 19.70 3.65
CA ASP A 201 -5.27 20.77 2.77
C ASP A 201 -5.27 22.16 3.41
N SER A 202 -5.67 22.27 4.69
CA SER A 202 -5.71 23.54 5.41
C SER A 202 -4.33 24.12 5.74
N HIS A 203 -3.28 23.29 5.70
CA HIS A 203 -1.92 23.67 6.08
C HIS A 203 -0.98 23.87 4.89
N VAL A 204 -1.39 23.48 3.67
CA VAL A 204 -0.55 23.56 2.46
C VAL A 204 -0.07 25.00 2.21
N THR A 205 -0.97 25.98 2.24
CA THR A 205 -0.61 27.38 1.97
C THR A 205 0.36 27.92 3.02
N SER A 206 0.09 27.70 4.31
CA SER A 206 0.98 28.16 5.37
C SER A 206 2.35 27.49 5.32
N TYR A 207 2.41 26.20 4.98
CA TYR A 207 3.68 25.48 4.83
C TYR A 207 4.46 26.05 3.64
N PHE A 208 3.81 26.27 2.49
CA PHE A 208 4.45 26.86 1.32
C PHE A 208 5.03 28.25 1.60
N GLU A 209 4.30 29.11 2.33
CA GLU A 209 4.77 30.45 2.68
C GLU A 209 5.97 30.41 3.64
N GLN A 210 5.95 29.51 4.62
CA GLN A 210 7.04 29.34 5.59
C GLN A 210 8.31 28.75 4.95
N HIS A 211 8.12 27.89 3.94
CA HIS A 211 9.20 27.18 3.24
C HIS A 211 9.41 27.68 1.81
N PHE A 212 9.02 28.93 1.51
CA PHE A 212 8.97 29.45 0.13
C PHE A 212 10.29 29.30 -0.62
N SER A 213 11.42 29.57 0.04
CA SER A 213 12.76 29.44 -0.53
C SER A 213 13.09 28.01 -0.95
N ASP A 214 12.57 27.02 -0.23
CA ASP A 214 12.84 25.60 -0.49
C ASP A 214 12.20 25.15 -1.80
N PHE A 215 11.16 25.85 -2.25
CA PHE A 215 10.45 25.55 -3.49
C PHE A 215 11.00 26.29 -4.72
N GLU A 216 11.95 27.19 -4.55
CA GLU A 216 12.66 27.81 -5.67
C GLU A 216 13.39 26.76 -6.50
N SER A 217 13.38 26.94 -7.82
CA SER A 217 13.95 25.97 -8.75
C SER A 217 14.96 26.61 -9.69
N ALA A 218 16.03 25.89 -10.01
CA ALA A 218 17.03 26.28 -10.99
C ALA A 218 17.02 25.29 -12.16
N ARG A 219 16.95 25.82 -13.39
CA ARG A 219 17.21 25.03 -14.60
C ARG A 219 18.70 25.01 -14.81
N VAL A 220 19.29 23.82 -14.85
CA VAL A 220 20.73 23.62 -15.03
C VAL A 220 21.02 22.70 -16.20
N ALA A 221 22.14 22.92 -16.87
CA ALA A 221 22.77 21.95 -17.73
C ALA A 221 23.92 21.29 -16.97
N GLN A 222 24.09 19.97 -17.03
CA GLN A 222 25.12 19.23 -16.32
C GLN A 222 25.89 18.29 -17.25
N ILE A 223 27.19 18.17 -17.02
CA ILE A 223 28.09 17.24 -17.70
C ILE A 223 28.83 16.44 -16.64
N THR A 224 28.77 15.11 -16.73
CA THR A 224 29.45 14.21 -15.80
C THR A 224 30.67 13.59 -16.45
N PHE A 225 31.75 13.47 -15.68
CA PHE A 225 33.05 12.92 -16.04
C PHE A 225 33.42 11.82 -15.05
N ASP A 226 34.19 10.84 -15.50
CA ASP A 226 34.60 9.71 -14.66
C ASP A 226 35.64 10.14 -13.61
N ASP A 227 36.45 11.14 -13.92
CA ASP A 227 37.54 11.64 -13.08
C ASP A 227 37.57 13.18 -12.98
N GLU A 228 38.22 13.68 -11.93
CA GLU A 228 38.30 15.10 -11.60
C GLU A 228 39.18 15.89 -12.58
N ILE A 229 40.21 15.25 -13.14
CA ILE A 229 41.17 15.88 -14.04
C ILE A 229 40.44 16.26 -15.33
N SER A 230 39.73 15.30 -15.94
CA SER A 230 38.90 15.53 -17.13
C SER A 230 37.86 16.63 -16.92
N ALA A 231 37.23 16.68 -15.73
CA ALA A 231 36.25 17.70 -15.41
C ALA A 231 36.89 19.09 -15.22
N THR A 232 38.09 19.14 -14.65
CA THR A 232 38.85 20.39 -14.47
C THR A 232 39.33 20.94 -15.81
N GLU A 233 39.89 20.09 -16.68
CA GLU A 233 40.29 20.47 -18.04
C GLU A 233 39.09 21.00 -18.84
N ALA A 234 37.93 20.33 -18.74
CA ALA A 234 36.70 20.81 -19.36
C ALA A 234 36.28 22.20 -18.84
N ARG A 235 36.37 22.44 -17.53
CA ARG A 235 36.08 23.76 -16.93
C ARG A 235 37.02 24.83 -17.47
N GLU A 236 38.31 24.55 -17.61
CA GLU A 236 39.30 25.47 -18.17
C GLU A 236 39.03 25.80 -19.64
N LEU A 237 38.66 24.81 -20.45
CA LEU A 237 38.28 25.01 -21.85
C LEU A 237 37.05 25.91 -21.99
N ILE A 238 36.07 25.75 -21.09
CA ILE A 238 34.87 26.60 -21.12
C ILE A 238 35.18 28.00 -20.60
N SER A 239 35.96 28.12 -19.51
CA SER A 239 36.34 29.42 -18.92
C SER A 239 37.19 30.25 -19.87
N SER A 240 38.05 29.60 -20.66
CA SER A 240 38.86 30.26 -21.69
C SER A 240 38.08 30.63 -22.97
N HIS A 241 36.76 30.38 -23.00
CA HIS A 241 35.89 30.59 -24.16
C HIS A 241 36.33 29.82 -25.42
N THR A 242 37.18 28.80 -25.26
CA THR A 242 37.64 27.93 -26.34
C THR A 242 36.53 27.02 -26.84
N LEU A 243 35.66 26.57 -25.92
CA LEU A 243 34.50 25.72 -26.21
C LEU A 243 33.32 26.10 -25.32
N GLY A 244 32.14 26.35 -25.89
CA GLY A 244 30.95 26.65 -25.10
C GLY A 244 30.42 25.42 -24.35
N PHE A 245 29.84 25.63 -23.16
CA PHE A 245 29.27 24.55 -22.32
C PHE A 245 28.27 23.68 -23.11
N THR A 246 27.33 24.31 -23.82
CA THR A 246 26.33 23.61 -24.64
C THR A 246 26.96 22.79 -25.77
N ALA A 247 28.05 23.28 -26.37
CA ALA A 247 28.76 22.56 -27.42
C ALA A 247 29.47 21.32 -26.87
N LEU A 248 30.10 21.45 -25.70
CA LEU A 248 30.71 20.32 -25.00
C LEU A 248 29.65 19.29 -24.59
N LEU A 249 28.52 19.73 -24.04
CA LEU A 249 27.40 18.85 -23.70
C LEU A 249 26.90 18.09 -24.93
N ALA A 250 26.67 18.79 -26.05
CA ALA A 250 26.23 18.16 -27.29
C ALA A 250 27.23 17.13 -27.80
N GLN A 251 28.54 17.43 -27.75
CA GLN A 251 29.59 16.50 -28.14
C GLN A 251 29.60 15.24 -27.28
N ARG A 252 29.46 15.38 -25.94
CA ARG A 252 29.47 14.23 -25.03
C ARG A 252 28.18 13.41 -25.06
N VAL A 253 27.04 14.02 -25.37
CA VAL A 253 25.79 13.30 -25.64
C VAL A 253 25.91 12.51 -26.95
N ALA A 254 26.45 13.12 -28.01
CA ALA A 254 26.66 12.45 -29.29
C ALA A 254 27.67 11.28 -29.20
N SER A 255 28.68 11.38 -28.34
CA SER A 255 29.66 10.31 -28.11
C SER A 255 29.18 9.23 -27.12
N ALA A 256 27.95 9.33 -26.61
CA ALA A 256 27.40 8.47 -25.56
C ALA A 256 28.26 8.38 -24.27
N GLN A 257 29.19 9.31 -24.09
CA GLN A 257 30.05 9.39 -22.90
C GLN A 257 29.33 10.05 -21.72
N THR A 258 28.25 10.77 -21.98
CA THR A 258 27.30 11.17 -20.93
C THR A 258 26.22 10.11 -20.89
N SER A 259 26.00 9.52 -19.71
CA SER A 259 24.96 8.50 -19.54
C SER A 259 23.63 8.99 -20.12
N LEU A 260 23.07 8.21 -21.06
CA LEU A 260 21.81 8.45 -21.78
C LEU A 260 20.56 8.59 -20.88
N ARG A 261 20.70 8.66 -19.55
CA ARG A 261 19.60 8.70 -18.58
C ARG A 261 19.08 10.09 -18.24
N GLY A 262 19.74 11.14 -18.73
CA GLY A 262 19.24 12.50 -18.66
C GLY A 262 19.85 13.30 -19.80
N ASN A 263 19.04 14.06 -20.51
CA ASN A 263 19.40 14.92 -21.65
C ASN A 263 20.42 16.05 -21.32
N GLY A 264 21.22 15.92 -20.25
CA GLY A 264 22.08 16.96 -19.71
C GLY A 264 21.33 18.08 -19.01
N PHE A 265 20.01 18.19 -19.13
CA PHE A 265 19.22 19.25 -18.52
C PHE A 265 18.46 18.73 -17.30
N LYS A 266 18.47 19.51 -16.22
CA LYS A 266 17.73 19.20 -15.00
C LYS A 266 17.06 20.45 -14.43
N VAL A 267 15.96 20.23 -13.72
CA VAL A 267 15.37 21.21 -12.82
C VAL A 267 15.72 20.76 -11.41
N LEU A 268 16.40 21.62 -10.66
CA LEU A 268 16.79 21.36 -9.28
C LEU A 268 16.02 22.30 -8.36
N GLN A 269 15.27 21.72 -7.43
CA GLN A 269 14.57 22.47 -6.39
C GLN A 269 15.46 22.61 -5.16
N ARG A 270 15.48 23.79 -4.53
CA ARG A 270 16.40 24.09 -3.42
C ARG A 270 16.28 23.08 -2.28
N GLY A 271 15.07 22.84 -1.80
CA GLY A 271 14.80 21.92 -0.68
C GLY A 271 15.06 20.45 -0.98
N GLN A 272 15.23 20.08 -2.26
CA GLN A 272 15.58 18.72 -2.69
C GLN A 272 17.08 18.54 -2.95
N THR A 273 17.84 19.64 -2.86
CA THR A 273 19.29 19.66 -3.04
C THR A 273 19.94 19.67 -1.65
N SER A 274 21.13 19.07 -1.49
CA SER A 274 21.85 19.21 -0.21
C SER A 274 22.19 20.67 0.04
N ALA A 275 22.30 21.08 1.30
CA ALA A 275 22.60 22.46 1.67
C ALA A 275 23.85 23.01 0.96
N GLU A 276 24.93 22.21 0.92
CA GLU A 276 26.18 22.58 0.26
C GLU A 276 25.99 22.85 -1.25
N PHE A 277 25.26 22.00 -1.95
CA PHE A 277 25.01 22.17 -3.39
C PHE A 277 23.97 23.25 -3.69
N GLY A 278 22.93 23.35 -2.84
CA GLY A 278 21.88 24.35 -2.97
C GLY A 278 22.43 25.76 -2.83
N ASP A 279 23.27 26.02 -1.83
CA ASP A 279 23.85 27.35 -1.65
C ASP A 279 24.75 27.74 -2.83
N ILE A 280 25.53 26.80 -3.39
CA ILE A 280 26.37 27.08 -4.56
C ILE A 280 25.51 27.41 -5.78
N ILE A 281 24.46 26.62 -6.05
CA ILE A 281 23.62 26.78 -7.24
C ILE A 281 22.81 28.07 -7.17
N PHE A 282 22.18 28.34 -6.04
CA PHE A 282 21.23 29.44 -5.91
C PHE A 282 21.87 30.79 -5.53
N ASN A 283 23.17 30.83 -5.22
CA ASN A 283 23.95 32.07 -5.16
C ASN A 283 24.64 32.41 -6.50
N ALA A 284 24.58 31.52 -7.49
CA ALA A 284 25.16 31.73 -8.81
C ALA A 284 24.24 32.58 -9.70
N SER A 285 24.82 33.17 -10.75
CA SER A 285 24.08 33.88 -11.80
C SER A 285 23.80 32.97 -13.00
N PRO A 286 22.71 33.20 -13.76
CA PRO A 286 22.52 32.52 -15.03
C PRO A 286 23.73 32.69 -15.96
N GLY A 287 24.26 31.58 -16.46
CA GLY A 287 25.49 31.49 -17.24
C GLY A 287 26.69 30.96 -16.46
N ASP A 288 26.68 31.06 -15.12
CA ASP A 288 27.79 30.63 -14.28
C ASP A 288 28.00 29.12 -14.33
N ILE A 289 29.27 28.73 -14.26
CA ILE A 289 29.70 27.33 -14.28
C ILE A 289 30.15 26.94 -12.88
N LEU A 290 29.52 25.91 -12.35
CA LEU A 290 29.70 25.34 -11.02
C LEU A 290 30.44 24.00 -11.11
N GLY A 291 31.17 23.67 -10.05
CA GLY A 291 32.00 22.46 -9.98
C GLY A 291 33.41 22.63 -10.55
N PRO A 292 34.17 21.55 -10.76
CA PRO A 292 33.72 20.16 -10.69
C PRO A 292 33.38 19.75 -9.26
N SER A 293 32.25 19.08 -9.10
CA SER A 293 31.80 18.58 -7.80
C SER A 293 31.63 17.07 -7.85
N LYS A 294 32.07 16.39 -6.80
CA LYS A 294 31.97 14.93 -6.71
C LYS A 294 30.51 14.51 -6.48
N THR A 295 30.05 13.56 -7.27
CA THR A 295 28.72 12.94 -7.22
C THR A 295 28.87 11.41 -7.19
N GLU A 296 27.78 10.68 -6.95
CA GLU A 296 27.78 9.21 -6.99
C GLU A 296 28.26 8.65 -8.33
N ASN A 297 28.07 9.39 -9.43
CA ASN A 297 28.37 8.96 -10.79
C ASN A 297 29.65 9.59 -11.35
N GLY A 298 30.54 10.11 -10.49
CA GLY A 298 31.79 10.77 -10.89
C GLY A 298 31.79 12.27 -10.59
N TYR A 299 32.46 13.07 -11.41
CA TYR A 299 32.60 14.51 -11.23
C TYR A 299 31.68 15.26 -12.18
N THR A 300 30.90 16.21 -11.66
CA THR A 300 29.92 16.95 -12.45
C THR A 300 30.26 18.43 -12.53
N LEU A 301 30.25 18.97 -13.76
CA LEU A 301 30.15 20.39 -14.03
C LEU A 301 28.71 20.77 -14.30
N MET A 302 28.27 21.91 -13.78
CA MET A 302 26.92 22.42 -14.02
C MET A 302 26.98 23.85 -14.54
N GLN A 303 26.08 24.21 -15.44
CA GLN A 303 25.82 25.58 -15.83
C GLN A 303 24.40 25.96 -15.43
N VAL A 304 24.24 27.07 -14.71
CA VAL A 304 22.93 27.61 -14.37
C VAL A 304 22.34 28.29 -15.60
N LEU A 305 21.15 27.89 -16.02
CA LEU A 305 20.49 28.45 -17.21
C LEU A 305 19.49 29.54 -16.83
N SER A 306 18.68 29.28 -15.81
CA SER A 306 17.71 30.23 -15.28
C SER A 306 17.18 29.80 -13.92
N PHE A 307 16.66 30.75 -13.16
CA PHE A 307 15.89 30.50 -11.94
C PHE A 307 14.39 30.62 -12.23
N GLN A 308 13.60 29.83 -11.53
CA GLN A 308 12.15 29.83 -11.55
C GLN A 308 11.64 30.11 -10.13
N PRO A 309 10.76 31.10 -9.97
CA PRO A 309 10.18 31.39 -8.66
C PRO A 309 9.36 30.18 -8.17
N ALA A 310 9.29 30.00 -6.86
CA ALA A 310 8.42 29.00 -6.26
C ALA A 310 6.97 29.24 -6.69
N CYS A 311 6.31 28.17 -7.14
CA CYS A 311 4.92 28.20 -7.58
C CYS A 311 4.15 27.11 -6.85
N LEU A 312 2.96 27.45 -6.35
CA LEU A 312 2.07 26.49 -5.73
C LEU A 312 1.23 25.77 -6.80
N ASP A 313 1.91 24.95 -7.61
CA ASP A 313 1.28 24.06 -8.59
C ASP A 313 0.87 22.70 -8.00
N GLU A 314 0.17 21.88 -8.78
CA GLU A 314 -0.33 20.57 -8.31
C GLU A 314 0.79 19.64 -7.82
N GLU A 315 1.97 19.68 -8.46
CA GLU A 315 3.13 18.89 -8.05
C GLU A 315 3.65 19.36 -6.67
N THR A 316 3.79 20.67 -6.50
CA THR A 316 4.25 21.28 -5.23
C THR A 316 3.26 21.02 -4.11
N ILE A 317 1.95 21.16 -4.37
CA ILE A 317 0.89 20.82 -3.42
C ILE A 317 1.03 19.36 -2.99
N THR A 318 1.17 18.43 -3.93
CA THR A 318 1.29 17.00 -3.63
C THR A 318 2.51 16.70 -2.75
N LYS A 319 3.67 17.34 -3.04
CA LYS A 319 4.89 17.19 -2.22
C LYS A 319 4.72 17.75 -0.80
N ILE A 320 4.06 18.90 -0.66
CA ILE A 320 3.78 19.50 0.65
C ILE A 320 2.85 18.58 1.45
N GLN A 321 1.76 18.10 0.84
CA GLN A 321 0.85 17.16 1.49
C GLN A 321 1.57 15.87 1.93
N GLN A 322 2.50 15.35 1.14
CA GLN A 322 3.31 14.20 1.53
C GLN A 322 4.21 14.51 2.74
N SER A 323 4.82 15.69 2.79
CA SER A 323 5.70 16.11 3.89
C SER A 323 4.92 16.29 5.19
N LEU A 324 3.82 17.04 5.14
CA LEU A 324 2.92 17.25 6.28
C LEU A 324 2.34 15.93 6.81
N PHE A 325 1.97 15.01 5.92
CA PHE A 325 1.46 13.70 6.33
C PHE A 325 2.53 12.82 7.00
N LYS A 326 3.78 12.91 6.53
CA LYS A 326 4.91 12.22 7.17
C LYS A 326 5.19 12.79 8.57
N GLU A 327 5.08 14.10 8.74
CA GLU A 327 5.20 14.77 10.05
C GLU A 327 4.09 14.31 10.99
N TRP A 328 2.83 14.33 10.52
CA TRP A 328 1.68 13.83 11.28
C TRP A 328 1.85 12.35 11.70
N LEU A 329 2.35 11.49 10.82
CA LEU A 329 2.65 10.08 11.14
C LEU A 329 3.73 9.97 12.22
N ALA A 330 4.78 10.79 12.14
CA ALA A 330 5.85 10.80 13.14
C ALA A 330 5.33 11.21 14.53
N GLU A 331 4.44 12.21 14.59
CA GLU A 331 3.79 12.67 15.83
C GLU A 331 2.85 11.61 16.42
N ARG A 332 2.00 11.00 15.59
CA ARG A 332 1.12 9.88 15.98
C ARG A 332 1.95 8.70 16.50
N ARG A 333 3.03 8.34 15.80
CA ARG A 333 3.93 7.26 16.22
C ARG A 333 4.60 7.54 17.56
N ALA A 334 4.97 8.79 17.84
CA ALA A 334 5.59 9.18 19.09
C ALA A 334 4.64 9.12 20.30
N SER A 335 3.33 9.22 20.06
CA SER A 335 2.29 9.16 21.10
C SER A 335 1.58 7.79 21.19
N ALA A 336 1.76 6.92 20.19
CA ALA A 336 1.13 5.61 20.14
C ALA A 336 1.72 4.61 21.16
N ILE A 337 0.86 3.79 21.73
CA ILE A 337 1.26 2.64 22.54
C ILE A 337 1.46 1.45 21.59
N VAL A 338 2.73 1.09 21.33
CA VAL A 338 3.06 -0.01 20.43
C VAL A 338 3.43 -1.25 21.26
N GLN A 339 2.64 -2.32 21.13
CA GLN A 339 2.90 -3.62 21.74
C GLN A 339 3.08 -4.68 20.65
N TRP A 340 4.25 -5.34 20.66
CA TRP A 340 4.51 -6.49 19.82
C TRP A 340 4.06 -7.77 20.55
N ASN A 341 3.12 -8.51 19.97
CA ASN A 341 2.53 -9.71 20.57
C ASN A 341 3.24 -11.01 20.16
N TRP A 342 4.45 -10.92 19.61
CA TRP A 342 5.26 -12.04 19.21
C TRP A 342 6.64 -11.90 19.86
N GLY A 343 7.06 -12.92 20.62
CA GLY A 343 8.24 -12.91 21.49
C GLY A 343 7.98 -13.61 22.81
#